data_AF-A0A2N5XC53-F1
#
_entry.id   AF-A0A2N5XC53-F1
#
_cell.length_a   1.000
_cell.length_b   1.000
_cell.length_c   1.000
_cell.angle_alpha   90.00
_cell.angle_beta   90.00
_cell.angle_gamma   90.00
#
_symmetry.space_group_name_H-M   'P 1'
#
loop_
_entity.id
_entity.type
_entity.pdbx_description
1 polymer ?
#
loop_
_entity_poly.entity_id
_entity_poly.type
_entity_poly.pdbx_seq_one_letter_code
_entity_poly.pdbx_strand_id
1 'polypeptide(L)'
;IARAERLLDRARPDRAPRWAGLGGPAEARLTNQAGKALQALGDLRAAEAQFQRSARCWDPVAYPRIHALTLADLAVVQSARGLVEEACENWGGALDRMEGVDSARTRKAVEDMRSRLAVFRHRGPAAAQALDARAAHWQATHPRTP
;
A
#
# COMPACT_ATOMS: atom_id res chain seq x y z
N ILE A 1 19.99 -0.34 0.93
CA ILE A 1 19.04 -0.19 2.06
C ILE A 1 19.80 0.10 3.38
N ALA A 2 20.72 -0.78 3.81
CA ALA A 2 21.43 -0.67 5.11
C ALA A 2 22.09 0.68 5.47
N ARG A 3 22.68 1.41 4.51
CA ARG A 3 23.24 2.75 4.79
C ARG A 3 22.16 3.77 5.17
N ALA A 4 21.01 3.71 4.50
CA ALA A 4 19.92 4.64 4.76
C ALA A 4 19.25 4.35 6.12
N GLU A 5 19.10 3.08 6.49
CA GLU A 5 18.59 2.68 7.81
C GLU A 5 19.47 3.23 8.93
N ARG A 6 20.80 3.03 8.85
CA ARG A 6 21.74 3.58 9.83
C ARG A 6 21.69 5.10 9.95
N LEU A 7 21.40 5.81 8.86
CA LEU A 7 21.26 7.26 8.88
C LEU A 7 19.96 7.69 9.58
N LEU A 8 18.87 6.93 9.42
CA LEU A 8 17.64 7.17 10.16
C LEU A 8 17.80 6.90 11.65
N ASP A 9 18.45 5.78 12.02
CA ASP A 9 18.66 5.43 13.44
C ASP A 9 19.45 6.52 14.19
N ARG A 10 20.32 7.24 13.47
CA ARG A 10 21.14 8.33 14.01
C ARG A 10 20.47 9.70 13.89
N ALA A 11 19.38 9.79 13.12
CA ALA A 11 18.72 11.07 12.88
C ALA A 11 18.09 11.58 14.19
N ARG A 12 18.12 12.90 14.39
CA ARG A 12 17.45 13.59 15.48
C ARG A 12 16.26 14.37 14.91
N PRO A 13 15.03 13.82 14.93
CA PRO A 13 13.88 14.42 14.25
C PRO A 13 13.55 15.83 14.76
N ASP A 14 13.81 16.10 16.03
CA ASP A 14 13.68 17.39 16.70
C ASP A 14 14.63 18.47 16.14
N ARG A 15 15.74 18.05 15.52
CA ARG A 15 16.76 18.95 14.95
C ARG A 15 16.67 19.06 13.43
N ALA A 16 15.78 18.31 12.79
CA ALA A 16 15.60 18.36 11.35
C ALA A 16 14.88 19.67 10.97
N PRO A 17 15.30 20.34 9.88
CA PRO A 17 14.56 21.49 9.39
C PRO A 17 13.15 21.05 8.98
N ARG A 18 12.15 21.90 9.24
CA ARG A 18 10.72 21.58 9.04
C ARG A 18 10.40 21.02 7.65
N TRP A 19 11.10 21.48 6.61
CA TRP A 19 10.90 21.00 5.24
C TRP A 19 11.19 19.49 5.08
N ALA A 20 12.07 18.91 5.89
CA ALA A 20 12.43 17.49 5.82
C ALA A 20 11.27 16.55 6.20
N GLY A 21 10.30 17.07 6.98
CA GLY A 21 9.09 16.37 7.42
C GLY A 21 7.87 16.55 6.52
N LEU A 22 7.92 17.42 5.50
CA LEU A 22 6.74 17.74 4.66
C LEU A 22 6.17 16.52 3.92
N GLY A 23 7.02 15.54 3.59
CA GLY A 23 6.60 14.27 2.99
C GLY A 23 6.15 13.22 4.01
N GLY A 24 5.98 13.61 5.26
CA GLY A 24 5.74 12.73 6.40
C GLY A 24 6.98 11.96 6.88
N PRO A 25 6.78 10.99 7.78
CA PRO A 25 7.86 10.35 8.52
C PRO A 25 8.92 9.74 7.60
N ALA A 26 10.18 10.03 7.88
CA ALA A 26 11.29 9.56 7.04
C ALA A 26 11.42 8.03 7.06
N GLU A 27 11.13 7.40 8.20
CA GLU A 27 11.07 5.95 8.35
C GLU A 27 9.98 5.32 7.48
N ALA A 28 8.78 5.90 7.46
CA ALA A 28 7.69 5.41 6.61
C ALA A 28 8.12 5.39 5.13
N ARG A 29 8.75 6.47 4.66
CA ARG A 29 9.23 6.57 3.28
C ARG A 29 10.35 5.58 2.99
N LEU A 30 11.34 5.43 3.88
CA LEU A 30 12.45 4.51 3.66
C LEU A 30 11.96 3.06 3.59
N THR A 31 11.15 2.65 4.57
CA THR A 31 10.65 1.28 4.67
C THR A 31 9.73 0.94 3.50
N ASN A 32 8.92 1.89 3.01
CA ASN A 32 8.16 1.70 1.77
C ASN A 32 9.05 1.45 0.54
N GLN A 33 10.13 2.23 0.38
CA GLN A 33 11.07 2.03 -0.73
C GLN A 33 11.87 0.72 -0.59
N ALA A 34 12.22 0.34 0.64
CA ALA A 34 12.84 -0.96 0.91
C ALA A 34 11.89 -2.11 0.53
N GLY A 35 10.60 -2.01 0.89
CA GLY A 35 9.57 -2.97 0.50
C GLY A 35 9.48 -3.15 -1.02
N LYS A 36 9.45 -2.04 -1.77
CA LYS A 36 9.42 -2.06 -3.25
C LYS A 36 10.65 -2.70 -3.86
N ALA A 37 11.83 -2.37 -3.34
CA ALA A 37 13.08 -2.98 -3.81
C ALA A 37 13.11 -4.48 -3.55
N LEU A 38 12.73 -4.92 -2.34
CA LEU A 38 12.68 -6.34 -1.98
C LEU A 38 11.65 -7.12 -2.79
N GLN A 39 10.47 -6.53 -3.02
CA GLN A 39 9.46 -7.09 -3.90
C GLN A 39 9.98 -7.29 -5.32
N ALA A 40 10.67 -6.29 -5.88
CA ALA A 40 11.28 -6.38 -7.21
C ALA A 40 12.39 -7.45 -7.28
N LEU A 41 13.08 -7.70 -6.17
CA LEU A 41 14.08 -8.77 -6.05
C LEU A 41 13.48 -10.15 -5.75
N GLY A 42 12.16 -10.24 -5.53
CA GLY A 42 11.46 -11.49 -5.23
C GLY A 42 11.50 -11.93 -3.76
N ASP A 43 12.13 -11.16 -2.86
CA ASP A 43 12.08 -11.44 -1.42
C ASP A 43 10.76 -10.92 -0.82
N LEU A 44 9.69 -11.68 -1.06
CA LEU A 44 8.34 -11.30 -0.66
C LEU A 44 8.16 -11.27 0.87
N ARG A 45 8.90 -12.09 1.63
CA ARG A 45 8.81 -12.09 3.09
C ARG A 45 9.41 -10.82 3.68
N ALA A 46 10.60 -10.42 3.21
CA ALA A 46 11.22 -9.19 3.65
C ALA A 46 10.45 -7.95 3.15
N ALA A 47 9.91 -8.00 1.92
CA ALA A 47 9.07 -6.94 1.39
C ALA A 47 7.84 -6.68 2.27
N GLU A 48 7.12 -7.75 2.66
CA GLU A 48 5.96 -7.64 3.55
C GLU A 48 6.33 -6.97 4.88
N ALA A 49 7.42 -7.41 5.52
CA ALA A 49 7.85 -6.84 6.80
C ALA A 49 8.13 -5.33 6.69
N GLN A 50 8.73 -4.89 5.58
CA GLN A 50 9.01 -3.48 5.32
C GLN A 50 7.74 -2.67 5.03
N PHE A 51 6.79 -3.20 4.26
CA PHE A 51 5.51 -2.53 4.04
C PHE A 51 4.67 -2.43 5.32
N GLN A 52 4.64 -3.48 6.15
CA GLN A 52 4.00 -3.44 7.46
C GLN A 52 4.63 -2.38 8.37
N ARG A 53 5.97 -2.27 8.37
CA ARG A 53 6.67 -1.21 9.11
C ARG A 53 6.30 0.17 8.59
N SER A 54 6.28 0.35 7.27
CA SER A 54 5.85 1.62 6.67
C SER A 54 4.43 2.00 7.05
N ALA A 55 3.49 1.05 6.98
CA ALA A 55 2.07 1.31 7.28
C ALA A 55 1.89 1.81 8.71
N ARG A 56 2.57 1.21 9.69
CA ARG A 56 2.54 1.64 11.10
C ARG A 56 3.07 3.05 11.34
N CYS A 57 3.96 3.54 10.50
CA CYS A 57 4.54 4.87 10.66
C CYS A 57 3.65 5.99 10.12
N TRP A 58 2.68 5.71 9.24
CA TRP A 58 1.81 6.74 8.69
C TRP A 58 0.67 7.07 9.66
N ASP A 59 0.46 8.36 9.91
CA ASP A 59 -0.81 8.84 10.43
C ASP A 59 -1.85 8.76 9.29
N PRO A 60 -2.90 7.92 9.41
CA PRO A 60 -3.87 7.70 8.34
C PRO A 60 -4.79 8.90 8.09
N VAL A 61 -4.90 9.84 9.04
CA VAL A 61 -5.71 11.07 8.90
C VAL A 61 -4.89 12.17 8.24
N ALA A 62 -3.64 12.35 8.67
CA ALA A 62 -2.76 13.37 8.09
C ALA A 62 -2.24 12.98 6.70
N TYR A 63 -2.10 11.67 6.42
CA TYR A 63 -1.49 11.15 5.19
C TYR A 63 -2.33 10.03 4.52
N PRO A 64 -3.63 10.26 4.24
CA PRO A 64 -4.56 9.20 3.83
C PRO A 64 -4.15 8.50 2.53
N ARG A 65 -3.76 9.29 1.50
CA ARG A 65 -3.39 8.75 0.18
C ARG A 65 -2.18 7.82 0.25
N ILE A 66 -1.10 8.23 0.91
CA ILE A 66 0.14 7.43 0.92
C ILE A 66 0.00 6.23 1.86
N HIS A 67 -0.76 6.35 2.94
CA HIS A 67 -1.12 5.21 3.77
C HIS A 67 -1.93 4.17 2.98
N ALA A 68 -2.96 4.59 2.24
CA ALA A 68 -3.75 3.71 1.37
C ALA A 68 -2.89 3.01 0.31
N LEU A 69 -1.98 3.73 -0.35
CA LEU A 69 -1.05 3.14 -1.31
C LEU A 69 -0.08 2.15 -0.66
N THR A 70 0.36 2.40 0.58
CA THR A 70 1.23 1.47 1.32
C THR A 70 0.48 0.18 1.67
N LEU A 71 -0.79 0.27 2.08
CA LEU A 71 -1.65 -0.91 2.30
C LEU A 71 -1.89 -1.69 1.00
N ALA A 72 -2.07 -0.99 -0.14
CA ALA A 72 -2.22 -1.65 -1.44
C ALA A 72 -0.94 -2.39 -1.87
N ASP A 73 0.24 -1.79 -1.67
CA ASP A 73 1.54 -2.42 -1.92
C ASP A 73 1.76 -3.64 -0.99
N LEU A 74 1.39 -3.54 0.29
CA LEU A 74 1.41 -4.65 1.25
C LEU A 74 0.56 -5.83 0.80
N ALA A 75 -0.70 -5.57 0.44
CA ALA A 75 -1.64 -6.58 -0.01
C ALA A 75 -1.22 -7.25 -1.33
N VAL A 76 -0.55 -6.51 -2.23
CA VAL A 76 0.06 -7.10 -3.43
C VAL A 76 1.10 -8.17 -3.06
N VAL A 77 1.95 -7.91 -2.06
CA VAL A 77 2.95 -8.88 -1.58
C VAL A 77 2.28 -10.06 -0.87
N GLN A 78 1.29 -9.81 -0.02
CA GLN A 78 0.53 -10.86 0.68
C GLN A 78 -0.17 -11.80 -0.29
N SER A 79 -0.83 -11.25 -1.32
CA SER A 79 -1.45 -12.03 -2.39
C SER A 79 -0.42 -12.88 -3.13
N ALA A 80 0.76 -12.33 -3.46
CA ALA A 80 1.82 -13.09 -4.11
C ALA A 80 2.41 -14.20 -3.21
N ARG A 81 2.26 -14.08 -1.89
CA ARG A 81 2.63 -15.12 -0.91
C ARG A 81 1.52 -16.16 -0.65
N GLY A 82 0.35 -16.01 -1.25
CA GLY A 82 -0.82 -16.86 -1.01
C GLY A 82 -1.61 -16.52 0.26
N LEU A 83 -1.32 -15.38 0.90
CA LEU A 83 -2.05 -14.85 2.06
C LEU A 83 -3.25 -14.02 1.56
N VAL A 84 -4.25 -14.70 0.99
CA VAL A 84 -5.33 -14.06 0.22
C VAL A 84 -6.26 -13.28 1.13
N GLU A 85 -6.60 -13.81 2.29
CA GLU A 85 -7.48 -13.19 3.28
C GLU A 85 -6.86 -11.90 3.82
N GLU A 86 -5.60 -11.94 4.26
CA GLU A 86 -4.87 -10.75 4.75
C GLU A 86 -4.70 -9.70 3.64
N ALA A 87 -4.46 -10.14 2.40
CA ALA A 87 -4.43 -9.24 1.25
C ALA A 87 -5.78 -8.55 1.04
N CYS A 88 -6.89 -9.29 1.17
CA CYS A 88 -8.22 -8.73 1.01
C CYS A 88 -8.56 -7.72 2.11
N GLU A 89 -8.15 -7.97 3.36
CA GLU A 89 -8.32 -7.00 4.46
C GLU A 89 -7.57 -5.70 4.18
N ASN A 90 -6.29 -5.79 3.80
CA ASN A 90 -5.46 -4.62 3.52
C ASN A 90 -5.91 -3.86 2.27
N TRP A 91 -6.27 -4.56 1.20
CA TRP A 91 -6.87 -3.94 0.01
C TRP A 91 -8.22 -3.31 0.29
N GLY A 92 -9.06 -3.93 1.12
CA GLY A 92 -10.34 -3.35 1.55
C GLY A 92 -10.13 -2.02 2.29
N GLY A 93 -9.23 -2.01 3.28
CA GLY A 93 -8.88 -0.79 4.00
C GLY A 93 -8.19 0.27 3.15
N ALA A 94 -7.46 -0.14 2.10
CA ALA A 94 -6.90 0.76 1.10
C ALA A 94 -8.02 1.39 0.24
N LEU A 95 -8.95 0.58 -0.26
CA LEU A 95 -10.07 1.02 -1.11
C LEU A 95 -10.93 2.06 -0.39
N ASP A 96 -11.28 1.80 0.88
CA ASP A 96 -12.09 2.73 1.69
C ASP A 96 -11.42 4.10 1.86
N ARG A 97 -10.09 4.14 1.88
CA ARG A 97 -9.30 5.38 2.00
C ARG A 97 -9.03 6.06 0.66
N MET A 98 -9.25 5.37 -0.45
CA MET A 98 -9.13 5.94 -1.80
C MET A 98 -10.42 6.63 -2.24
N GLU A 99 -11.53 6.45 -1.52
CA GLU A 99 -12.78 7.16 -1.76
C GLU A 99 -12.57 8.68 -1.73
N GLY A 100 -12.99 9.37 -2.79
CA GLY A 100 -12.82 10.82 -2.94
C GLY A 100 -11.38 11.28 -3.24
N VAL A 101 -10.42 10.37 -3.44
CA VAL A 101 -9.03 10.71 -3.78
C VAL A 101 -8.82 10.62 -5.30
N ASP A 102 -8.82 11.77 -5.98
CA ASP A 102 -8.46 11.85 -7.39
C ASP A 102 -6.93 11.72 -7.59
N SER A 103 -6.50 10.53 -8.00
CA SER A 103 -5.09 10.24 -8.23
C SER A 103 -4.92 9.11 -9.24
N ALA A 104 -4.08 9.31 -10.25
CA ALA A 104 -3.72 8.25 -11.19
C ALA A 104 -3.15 7.00 -10.49
N ARG A 105 -2.44 7.20 -9.36
CA ARG A 105 -1.88 6.09 -8.57
C ARG A 105 -2.94 5.30 -7.80
N THR A 106 -4.02 5.94 -7.33
CA THR A 106 -5.09 5.21 -6.63
C THR A 106 -5.87 4.37 -7.64
N ARG A 107 -6.20 4.95 -8.80
CA ARG A 107 -6.80 4.20 -9.93
C ARG A 107 -5.95 2.99 -10.34
N LYS A 108 -4.64 3.19 -10.53
CA LYS A 108 -3.73 2.09 -10.88
C LYS A 108 -3.70 1.00 -9.80
N ALA A 109 -3.69 1.36 -8.52
CA ALA A 109 -3.73 0.40 -7.42
C ALA A 109 -5.03 -0.42 -7.43
N VAL A 110 -6.19 0.20 -7.70
CA VAL A 110 -7.48 -0.52 -7.80
C VAL A 110 -7.51 -1.42 -9.03
N GLU A 111 -6.96 -1.00 -10.16
CA GLU A 111 -6.80 -1.85 -11.35
C GLU A 111 -5.94 -3.09 -11.08
N ASP A 112 -4.80 -2.90 -10.41
CA ASP A 112 -3.89 -3.99 -10.06
C ASP A 112 -4.53 -4.95 -9.04
N MET A 113 -5.28 -4.43 -8.06
CA MET A 113 -6.09 -5.21 -7.13
C MET A 113 -7.07 -6.11 -7.89
N ARG A 114 -7.88 -5.54 -8.80
CA ARG A 114 -8.86 -6.30 -9.58
C ARG A 114 -8.23 -7.35 -10.49
N SER A 115 -7.10 -7.02 -11.12
CA SER A 115 -6.36 -7.97 -11.95
C SER A 115 -5.93 -9.20 -11.15
N ARG A 116 -5.52 -9.02 -9.89
CA ARG A 116 -5.12 -10.12 -9.00
C ARG A 116 -6.31 -10.91 -8.46
N LEU A 117 -7.41 -10.23 -8.16
CA LEU A 117 -8.64 -10.89 -7.67
C LEU A 117 -9.38 -11.66 -8.76
N ALA A 118 -9.11 -11.38 -10.04
CA ALA A 118 -9.79 -12.02 -11.17
C ALA A 118 -9.76 -13.56 -11.12
N VAL A 119 -8.69 -14.16 -10.59
CA VAL A 119 -8.55 -15.62 -10.45
C VAL A 119 -9.57 -16.23 -9.48
N PHE A 120 -10.11 -15.44 -8.54
CA PHE A 120 -11.05 -15.88 -7.51
C PHE A 120 -12.52 -15.61 -7.85
N ARG A 121 -12.79 -14.91 -8.96
CA ARG A 121 -14.11 -14.38 -9.31
C ARG A 121 -15.21 -15.45 -9.36
N HIS A 122 -14.88 -16.64 -9.87
CA HIS A 122 -15.84 -17.74 -10.02
C HIS A 122 -15.66 -18.84 -8.96
N ARG A 123 -14.42 -19.02 -8.48
CA ARG A 123 -14.04 -20.05 -7.50
C ARG A 123 -12.92 -19.48 -6.63
N GLY A 124 -13.24 -19.09 -5.40
CA GLY A 124 -12.27 -18.52 -4.47
C GLY A 124 -12.92 -18.08 -3.16
N PRO A 125 -12.13 -17.54 -2.22
CA PRO A 125 -12.64 -17.08 -0.93
C PRO A 125 -13.72 -15.99 -1.11
N ALA A 126 -14.76 -16.04 -0.27
CA ALA A 126 -15.84 -15.04 -0.32
C ALA A 126 -15.32 -13.61 -0.14
N ALA A 127 -14.27 -13.41 0.67
CA ALA A 127 -13.62 -12.12 0.87
C ALA A 127 -13.05 -11.54 -0.45
N ALA A 128 -12.42 -12.37 -1.28
CA ALA A 128 -11.85 -11.94 -2.55
C ALA A 128 -12.94 -11.53 -3.56
N GLN A 129 -14.05 -12.26 -3.60
CA GLN A 129 -15.19 -11.97 -4.47
C GLN A 129 -15.91 -10.67 -4.05
N ALA A 130 -16.17 -10.52 -2.74
CA ALA A 130 -16.76 -9.30 -2.19
C ALA A 130 -15.89 -8.08 -2.45
N LEU A 131 -14.55 -8.23 -2.36
CA LEU A 131 -13.62 -7.15 -2.65
C LEU A 131 -13.55 -6.80 -4.14
N ASP A 132 -13.55 -7.77 -5.07
CA ASP A 132 -13.60 -7.47 -6.52
C ASP A 132 -14.88 -6.71 -6.88
N ALA A 133 -16.03 -7.07 -6.28
CA ALA A 133 -17.29 -6.35 -6.46
C ALA A 133 -17.21 -4.90 -5.95
N ARG A 134 -16.65 -4.67 -4.75
CA ARG A 134 -16.43 -3.32 -4.21
C ARG A 134 -15.49 -2.50 -5.08
N ALA A 135 -14.38 -3.09 -5.53
CA ALA A 135 -13.42 -2.42 -6.40
C ALA A 135 -14.03 -2.08 -7.76
N ALA A 136 -14.89 -2.94 -8.31
CA ALA A 136 -15.63 -2.65 -9.54
C ALA A 136 -16.60 -1.48 -9.37
N HIS A 137 -17.31 -1.41 -8.25
CA HIS A 137 -18.18 -0.28 -7.92
C HIS A 137 -17.37 1.02 -7.80
N TRP A 138 -16.25 0.99 -7.08
CA TRP A 138 -15.36 2.14 -6.93
C TRP A 138 -14.87 2.68 -8.29
N GLN A 139 -14.50 1.79 -9.22
CA GLN A 139 -14.07 2.21 -10.57
C GLN A 139 -15.22 2.87 -11.37
N ALA A 140 -16.45 2.42 -11.18
CA ALA A 140 -17.61 3.01 -11.84
C ALA A 140 -17.92 4.42 -11.32
N THR A 141 -17.65 4.70 -10.04
CA THR A 141 -17.83 6.03 -9.43
C THR A 141 -16.64 6.97 -9.64
N HIS A 142 -15.47 6.46 -10.04
CA HIS A 142 -14.24 7.23 -10.28
C HIS A 142 -13.73 7.08 -11.74
N PRO A 143 -14.50 7.52 -12.76
CA PRO A 143 -14.13 7.33 -14.15
C PRO A 143 -12.78 8.00 -14.48
N ARG A 144 -12.02 7.37 -15.38
CA ARG A 144 -10.79 7.97 -15.91
C ARG A 144 -11.14 9.25 -16.66
N THR A 145 -10.61 10.38 -16.19
CA THR A 145 -10.61 11.63 -16.96
C THR A 145 -9.83 11.38 -18.26
N PRO A 146 -10.37 11.81 -19.43
CA PRO A 146 -9.75 11.58 -20.74
C PRO A 146 -8.38 12.25 -20.88
#